data_AF-A0A7S0HRW7-F1
#
_entry.id   AF-A0A7S0HRW7-F1
#
_cell.length_a   1.000
_cell.length_b   1.000
_cell.length_c   1.000
_cell.angle_alpha   90.00
_cell.angle_beta   90.00
_cell.angle_gamma   90.00
#
_symmetry.space_group_name_H-M   'P 1'
#
loop_
_entity.id
_entity.type
_entity.pdbx_description
1 polymer ?
#
loop_
_entity_poly.entity_id
_entity_poly.type
_entity_poly.pdbx_seq_one_letter_code
_entity_poly.pdbx_strand_id
1 'polypeptide(L)'
;DEREFWFSELNKIFETAKAEQREKRRQEKCLEKDFSMTERRRQWLQDILPNFEKMRETKQCRSLCWLGVPTNLRVEVWRKCIGNQLQITKELYDIFRSHAQRARRDLEKNLEIAMSDPNNQHTLLGSESSLKVLDKDLPRTFRELGFFHQGGPLEAQLRDVLEAY
;
A
#
# COMPACT_ATOMS: atom_id res chain seq x y z
N ASP A 1 33.57 49.70 12.57
CA ASP A 1 33.88 49.78 11.13
C ASP A 1 32.62 49.69 10.30
N GLU A 2 32.25 50.78 9.61
CA GLU A 2 31.13 50.79 8.67
C GLU A 2 31.28 49.75 7.55
N ARG A 3 32.53 49.40 7.20
CA ARG A 3 32.81 48.35 6.23
C ARG A 3 32.28 46.99 6.66
N GLU A 4 32.52 46.58 7.90
CA GLU A 4 32.02 45.29 8.44
C GLU A 4 30.48 45.23 8.46
N PHE A 5 29.85 46.36 8.81
CA PHE A 5 28.40 46.49 8.77
C PHE A 5 27.85 46.28 7.35
N TRP A 6 28.40 46.99 6.36
CA TRP A 6 27.97 46.85 4.97
C TRP A 6 28.31 45.47 4.37
N PHE A 7 29.44 44.86 4.74
CA PHE A 7 29.76 43.48 4.34
C PHE A 7 28.74 42.47 4.91
N SER A 8 28.36 42.62 6.17
CA SER A 8 27.32 41.77 6.79
C SER A 8 25.97 41.97 6.13
N GLU A 9 25.56 43.21 5.85
CA GLU A 9 24.28 43.51 5.21
C GLU A 9 24.24 42.99 3.77
N LEU A 10 25.33 43.15 3.00
CA LEU A 10 25.46 42.59 1.64
C LEU A 10 25.41 41.06 1.65
N ASN A 11 26.09 40.40 2.59
CA ASN A 11 26.02 38.94 2.73
C ASN A 11 24.60 38.47 3.06
N LYS A 12 23.90 39.19 3.93
CA LYS A 12 22.51 38.90 4.29
C LYS A 12 21.59 39.00 3.07
N ILE A 13 21.71 40.08 2.28
CA ILE A 13 20.96 40.28 1.03
C ILE A 13 21.27 39.18 0.02
N PHE A 14 22.54 38.77 -0.10
CA PHE A 14 22.94 37.70 -1.01
C PHE A 14 22.35 36.34 -0.60
N GLU A 15 22.40 35.99 0.68
CA GLU A 15 21.84 34.74 1.19
C GLU A 15 20.31 34.71 1.10
N THR A 16 19.61 35.81 1.34
CA THR A 16 18.15 35.89 1.13
C THR A 16 17.78 35.73 -0.34
N ALA A 17 18.47 36.43 -1.25
CA ALA A 17 18.24 36.29 -2.70
C ALA A 17 18.49 34.86 -3.20
N LYS A 18 19.53 34.20 -2.66
CA LYS A 18 19.85 32.80 -2.97
C LYS A 18 18.80 31.83 -2.41
N ALA A 19 18.28 32.08 -1.21
CA ALA A 19 17.20 31.30 -0.62
C ALA A 19 15.89 31.46 -1.41
N GLU A 20 15.52 32.68 -1.79
CA GLU A 20 14.36 32.98 -2.64
C GLU A 20 14.47 32.31 -4.00
N GLN A 21 15.64 32.35 -4.64
CA GLN A 21 15.85 31.69 -5.92
C GLN A 21 15.77 30.16 -5.81
N ARG A 22 16.24 29.58 -4.70
CA ARG A 22 16.07 28.14 -4.41
C ARG A 22 14.60 27.77 -4.23
N GLU A 23 13.84 28.60 -3.52
CA GLU A 23 12.42 28.39 -3.28
C GLU A 23 11.61 28.52 -4.59
N LYS A 24 11.87 29.55 -5.40
CA LYS A 24 11.26 29.70 -6.72
C LYS A 24 11.51 28.48 -7.62
N ARG A 25 12.75 27.98 -7.67
CA ARG A 25 13.09 26.75 -8.41
C ARG A 25 12.38 25.51 -7.86
N ARG A 26 12.13 25.42 -6.55
CA ARG A 26 11.37 24.31 -5.94
C ARG A 26 9.90 24.38 -6.34
N GLN A 27 9.31 25.56 -6.31
CA GLN A 27 7.92 25.81 -6.69
C GLN A 27 7.69 25.48 -8.18
N GLU A 28 8.55 25.97 -9.07
CA GLU A 28 8.50 25.65 -10.51
C GLU A 28 8.53 24.14 -10.75
N LYS A 29 9.44 23.41 -10.07
CA LYS A 29 9.51 21.94 -10.16
C LYS A 29 8.28 21.24 -9.58
N CYS A 30 7.66 21.80 -8.55
CA CYS A 30 6.42 21.25 -7.99
C CYS A 30 5.27 21.40 -9.00
N LEU A 31 5.10 22.61 -9.54
CA LEU A 31 4.08 22.91 -10.55
C LEU A 31 4.23 22.03 -11.80
N GLU A 32 5.46 21.83 -12.28
CA GLU A 32 5.74 20.96 -13.42
C GLU A 32 5.36 19.50 -13.14
N LYS A 33 5.68 18.99 -11.93
CA LYS A 33 5.26 17.66 -11.50
C LYS A 33 3.75 17.54 -11.42
N ASP A 34 3.07 18.54 -10.86
CA ASP A 34 1.62 18.55 -10.70
C ASP A 34 0.91 18.59 -12.05
N PHE A 35 1.44 19.38 -12.99
CA PHE A 35 0.97 19.40 -14.38
C PHE A 35 1.16 18.03 -15.05
N SER A 36 2.36 17.45 -14.94
CA SER A 36 2.66 16.11 -15.47
C SER A 36 1.76 15.01 -14.85
N MET A 37 1.44 15.11 -13.56
CA MET A 37 0.51 14.22 -12.89
C MET A 37 -0.92 14.37 -13.41
N THR A 38 -1.36 15.61 -13.63
CA THR A 38 -2.69 15.91 -14.17
C THR A 38 -2.85 15.40 -15.59
N GLU A 39 -1.83 15.58 -16.43
CA GLU A 39 -1.84 15.11 -17.81
C GLU A 39 -1.83 13.57 -17.89
N ARG A 40 -1.02 12.89 -17.08
CA ARG A 40 -1.06 11.42 -16.98
C ARG A 40 -2.43 10.92 -16.55
N ARG A 41 -3.06 11.59 -15.58
CA ARG A 41 -4.42 11.25 -15.15
C ARG A 41 -5.42 11.39 -16.30
N ARG A 42 -5.34 12.47 -17.08
CA ARG A 42 -6.17 12.69 -18.26
C ARG A 42 -6.01 11.56 -19.27
N GLN A 43 -4.78 11.19 -19.61
CA GLN A 43 -4.47 10.09 -20.53
C GLN A 43 -5.03 8.75 -20.04
N TRP A 44 -4.90 8.44 -18.75
CA TRP A 44 -5.50 7.24 -18.18
C TRP A 44 -7.03 7.22 -18.32
N LEU A 45 -7.69 8.34 -18.00
CA LEU A 45 -9.16 8.43 -18.00
C LEU A 45 -9.78 8.50 -19.40
N GLN A 46 -9.12 9.18 -20.34
CA GLN A 46 -9.66 9.44 -21.67
C GLN A 46 -9.18 8.41 -22.70
N ASP A 47 -7.93 7.96 -22.61
CA ASP A 47 -7.32 7.17 -23.67
C ASP A 47 -7.26 5.68 -23.32
N ILE A 48 -6.95 5.34 -22.05
CA ILE A 48 -6.69 3.96 -21.64
C ILE A 48 -7.93 3.27 -21.06
N LEU A 49 -8.53 3.82 -20.00
CA LEU A 49 -9.60 3.18 -19.23
C LEU A 49 -10.88 2.90 -20.04
N PRO A 50 -11.36 3.79 -20.95
CA PRO A 50 -12.61 3.55 -21.68
C PRO A 50 -12.59 2.28 -22.54
N ASN A 51 -11.42 1.90 -23.07
CA ASN A 51 -11.23 0.72 -23.90
C ASN A 51 -10.12 -0.17 -23.36
N PHE A 52 -10.08 -0.36 -22.02
CA PHE A 52 -8.96 -0.98 -21.33
C PHE A 52 -8.50 -2.32 -21.92
N GLU A 53 -9.43 -3.22 -22.26
CA GLU A 53 -9.07 -4.54 -22.82
C GLU A 53 -8.34 -4.47 -24.17
N LYS A 54 -8.66 -3.48 -24.99
CA LYS A 54 -7.93 -3.25 -26.26
C LYS A 54 -6.64 -2.49 -26.02
N MET A 55 -6.64 -1.57 -25.05
CA MET A 55 -5.53 -0.65 -24.81
C MET A 55 -4.40 -1.27 -23.98
N ARG A 56 -4.67 -2.25 -23.12
CA ARG A 56 -3.69 -2.86 -22.20
C ARG A 56 -2.44 -3.40 -22.90
N GLU A 57 -2.58 -3.91 -24.13
CA GLU A 57 -1.46 -4.49 -24.90
C GLU A 57 -0.71 -3.46 -25.76
N THR A 58 -1.15 -2.20 -25.77
CA THR A 58 -0.53 -1.14 -26.59
C THR A 58 0.77 -0.63 -25.97
N LYS A 59 1.67 -0.08 -26.81
CA LYS A 59 2.89 0.59 -26.34
C LYS A 59 2.58 1.80 -25.46
N GLN A 60 1.48 2.52 -25.74
CA GLN A 60 1.03 3.68 -24.97
C GLN A 60 0.71 3.29 -23.52
N CYS A 61 -0.11 2.24 -23.32
CA CYS A 61 -0.46 1.76 -21.99
C CYS A 61 0.80 1.34 -21.21
N ARG A 62 1.71 0.57 -21.83
CA ARG A 62 2.98 0.18 -21.19
C ARG A 62 3.85 1.37 -20.79
N SER A 63 3.98 2.37 -21.67
CA SER A 63 4.73 3.59 -21.37
C SER A 63 4.12 4.34 -20.19
N LEU A 64 2.79 4.44 -20.15
CA LEU A 64 2.07 5.14 -19.09
C LEU A 64 2.14 4.38 -17.76
N CYS A 65 2.07 3.04 -17.79
CA CYS A 65 2.33 2.17 -16.64
C CYS A 65 3.74 2.39 -16.08
N TRP A 66 4.75 2.52 -16.96
CA TRP A 66 6.13 2.76 -16.50
C TRP A 66 6.30 4.09 -15.76
N LEU A 67 5.57 5.11 -16.20
CA LEU A 67 5.51 6.40 -15.50
C LEU A 67 4.71 6.33 -14.19
N GLY A 68 4.03 5.23 -13.92
CA GLY A 68 3.21 4.99 -12.73
C GLY A 68 1.74 5.33 -12.92
N VAL A 69 0.88 4.52 -12.29
CA VAL A 69 -0.56 4.75 -12.25
C VAL A 69 -0.90 5.80 -11.18
N PRO A 70 -1.66 6.87 -11.52
CA PRO A 70 -2.12 7.86 -10.56
C PRO A 70 -2.85 7.22 -9.38
N THR A 71 -2.55 7.67 -8.16
CA THR A 71 -3.00 7.03 -6.90
C THR A 71 -4.50 6.77 -6.86
N ASN A 72 -5.31 7.76 -7.26
CA ASN A 72 -6.77 7.68 -7.27
C ASN A 72 -7.34 6.72 -8.33
N LEU A 73 -6.56 6.37 -9.36
CA LEU A 73 -6.99 5.45 -10.42
C LEU A 73 -6.52 4.02 -10.19
N ARG A 74 -5.60 3.79 -9.23
CA ARG A 74 -5.05 2.46 -8.95
C ARG A 74 -6.14 1.44 -8.64
N VAL A 75 -7.15 1.83 -7.86
CA VAL A 75 -8.27 0.95 -7.50
C VAL A 75 -8.96 0.39 -8.74
N GLU A 76 -9.22 1.23 -9.74
CA GLU A 76 -9.90 0.81 -10.96
C GLU A 76 -8.95 0.05 -11.91
N VAL A 77 -7.76 0.61 -12.15
CA VAL A 77 -6.77 0.04 -13.07
C VAL A 77 -6.31 -1.34 -12.59
N TRP A 78 -5.93 -1.48 -11.31
CA TRP A 78 -5.45 -2.76 -10.78
C TRP A 78 -6.54 -3.81 -10.77
N ARG A 79 -7.79 -3.44 -10.46
CA ARG A 79 -8.93 -4.36 -10.54
C ARG A 79 -9.11 -4.90 -11.96
N LYS A 80 -8.96 -4.06 -13.00
CA LYS A 80 -9.00 -4.50 -14.40
C LYS A 80 -7.78 -5.34 -14.79
N CYS A 81 -6.58 -4.98 -14.33
CA CYS A 81 -5.34 -5.73 -14.61
C CYS A 81 -5.35 -7.15 -14.01
N ILE A 82 -5.72 -7.26 -12.73
CA ILE A 82 -5.76 -8.54 -12.00
C ILE A 82 -6.93 -9.38 -12.51
N GLY A 83 -8.07 -8.74 -12.75
CA GLY A 83 -9.30 -9.42 -13.15
C GLY A 83 -9.92 -10.23 -12.01
N ASN A 84 -10.94 -11.03 -12.34
CA ASN A 84 -11.60 -11.95 -11.41
C ASN A 84 -11.96 -13.27 -12.10
N GLN A 85 -10.94 -13.99 -12.57
CA GLN A 85 -11.12 -15.25 -13.30
C GLN A 85 -11.78 -16.34 -12.45
N LEU A 86 -11.53 -16.32 -11.14
CA LEU A 86 -12.12 -17.23 -10.16
C LEU A 86 -13.55 -16.85 -9.77
N GLN A 87 -14.08 -15.73 -10.30
CA GLN A 87 -15.41 -15.22 -10.02
C GLN A 87 -15.72 -15.11 -8.51
N ILE A 88 -14.71 -14.71 -7.73
CA ILE A 88 -14.87 -14.52 -6.28
C ILE A 88 -15.87 -13.39 -6.06
N THR A 89 -16.99 -13.71 -5.41
CA THR A 89 -17.99 -12.73 -4.99
C THR A 89 -17.75 -12.32 -3.54
N LYS A 90 -18.40 -11.23 -3.12
CA LYS A 90 -18.32 -10.78 -1.72
C LYS A 90 -18.86 -11.85 -0.77
N GLU A 91 -19.94 -12.51 -1.15
CA GLU A 91 -20.57 -13.57 -0.36
C GLU A 91 -19.65 -14.76 -0.20
N LEU A 92 -18.98 -15.17 -1.28
CA LEU A 92 -18.01 -16.27 -1.23
C LEU A 92 -16.81 -15.93 -0.33
N TYR A 93 -16.30 -14.70 -0.45
CA TYR A 93 -15.25 -14.21 0.44
C TYR A 93 -15.69 -14.21 1.91
N ASP A 94 -16.91 -13.71 2.20
CA ASP A 94 -17.45 -13.68 3.57
C ASP A 94 -17.58 -15.10 4.16
N ILE A 95 -17.92 -16.10 3.34
CA ILE A 95 -17.94 -17.52 3.73
C ILE A 95 -16.54 -18.01 4.09
N PHE A 96 -15.55 -17.83 3.22
CA PHE A 96 -14.17 -18.29 3.48
C PHE A 96 -13.55 -17.57 4.67
N ARG A 97 -13.74 -16.26 4.80
CA ARG A 97 -13.35 -15.49 5.98
C ARG A 97 -13.94 -16.08 7.26
N SER A 98 -15.24 -16.40 7.25
CA SER A 98 -15.91 -17.00 8.41
C SER A 98 -15.36 -18.39 8.75
N HIS A 99 -14.97 -19.17 7.74
CA HIS A 99 -14.35 -20.48 7.93
C HIS A 99 -12.97 -20.35 8.57
N ALA A 100 -12.13 -19.47 8.03
CA ALA A 100 -10.79 -19.23 8.55
C ALA A 100 -10.81 -18.70 9.99
N GLN A 101 -11.73 -17.77 10.30
CA GLN A 101 -11.93 -17.29 11.66
C GLN A 101 -12.38 -18.39 12.63
N ARG A 102 -13.14 -19.40 12.19
CA ARG A 102 -13.47 -20.58 13.00
C ARG A 102 -12.24 -21.45 13.23
N ALA A 103 -11.50 -21.78 12.17
CA ALA A 103 -10.29 -22.59 12.24
C ALA A 103 -9.26 -22.00 13.22
N ARG A 104 -9.07 -20.67 13.18
CA ARG A 104 -8.18 -19.98 14.12
C ARG A 104 -8.66 -20.08 15.58
N ARG A 105 -9.95 -19.86 15.85
CA ARG A 105 -10.50 -20.01 17.22
C ARG A 105 -10.36 -21.43 17.74
N ASP A 106 -10.58 -22.43 16.89
CA ASP A 106 -10.41 -23.83 17.26
C ASP A 106 -8.94 -24.15 17.54
N LEU A 107 -8.00 -23.59 16.77
CA LEU A 107 -6.57 -23.70 17.01
C LEU A 107 -6.15 -23.05 18.34
N GLU A 108 -6.60 -21.83 18.62
CA GLU A 108 -6.35 -21.11 19.88
C GLU A 108 -6.84 -21.94 21.06
N LYS A 109 -8.07 -22.46 21.00
CA LYS A 109 -8.64 -23.34 22.04
C LYS A 109 -7.86 -24.65 22.21
N ASN A 110 -7.43 -25.28 21.12
CA ASN A 110 -6.65 -26.51 21.18
C ASN A 110 -5.24 -26.28 21.77
N LEU A 111 -4.63 -25.11 21.51
CA LEU A 111 -3.37 -24.70 22.15
C LEU A 111 -3.54 -24.54 23.66
N GLU A 112 -4.61 -23.88 24.11
CA GLU A 112 -4.93 -23.73 25.53
C GLU A 112 -5.14 -25.09 26.22
N ILE A 113 -5.85 -26.02 25.56
CA ILE A 113 -6.07 -27.38 26.07
C ILE A 113 -4.75 -28.16 26.14
N ALA A 114 -3.90 -28.09 25.09
CA ALA A 114 -2.62 -28.78 25.09
C ALA A 114 -1.62 -28.22 26.13
N MET A 115 -1.72 -26.93 26.46
CA MET A 115 -0.92 -26.32 27.53
C MET A 115 -1.38 -26.74 28.93
N SER A 116 -2.66 -27.12 29.09
CA SER A 116 -3.23 -27.55 30.37
C SER A 116 -3.17 -29.07 30.60
N ASP A 117 -3.15 -29.89 29.54
CA ASP A 117 -2.99 -31.35 29.61
C ASP A 117 -1.94 -31.87 28.59
N PRO A 118 -0.72 -32.25 29.05
CA PRO A 118 0.35 -32.74 28.19
C PRO A 118 0.05 -34.05 27.46
N ASN A 119 -0.96 -34.82 27.89
CA ASN A 119 -1.34 -36.08 27.25
C ASN A 119 -2.19 -35.88 25.99
N ASN A 120 -2.68 -34.65 25.75
CA ASN A 120 -3.61 -34.34 24.66
C ASN A 120 -2.94 -33.68 23.43
N GLN A 121 -1.63 -33.86 23.28
CA GLN A 121 -0.82 -33.29 22.17
C GLN A 121 -1.26 -33.76 20.77
N HIS A 122 -2.01 -34.86 20.69
CA HIS A 122 -2.52 -35.39 19.42
C HIS A 122 -3.53 -34.47 18.72
N THR A 123 -4.15 -33.53 19.47
CA THR A 123 -5.10 -32.52 18.97
C THR A 123 -4.45 -31.40 18.14
N LEU A 124 -3.11 -31.30 18.15
CA LEU A 124 -2.34 -30.30 17.40
C LEU A 124 -1.93 -30.78 16.00
N LEU A 125 -2.06 -32.08 15.70
CA LEU A 125 -1.71 -32.65 14.40
C LEU A 125 -2.84 -32.36 13.39
N GLY A 126 -2.64 -31.33 12.57
CA GLY A 126 -3.45 -31.09 11.37
C GLY A 126 -3.92 -29.65 11.17
N SER A 127 -3.81 -28.79 12.18
CA SER A 127 -4.28 -27.40 12.07
C SER A 127 -3.12 -26.44 11.79
N GLU A 128 -2.91 -26.23 10.49
CA GLU A 128 -2.44 -24.98 9.89
C GLU A 128 -1.12 -24.40 10.43
N SER A 129 -0.01 -25.01 9.99
CA SER A 129 1.33 -24.47 10.17
C SER A 129 1.50 -23.05 9.60
N SER A 130 0.69 -22.69 8.59
CA SER A 130 0.65 -21.37 7.94
C SER A 130 0.16 -20.26 8.87
N LEU A 131 -0.86 -20.50 9.70
CA LEU A 131 -1.40 -19.49 10.62
C LEU A 131 -0.34 -19.00 11.62
N LYS A 132 0.50 -19.92 12.13
CA LYS A 132 1.61 -19.60 13.04
C LYS A 132 2.70 -18.74 12.38
N VAL A 133 2.77 -18.74 11.05
CA VAL A 133 3.69 -17.87 10.29
C VAL A 133 3.12 -16.45 10.18
N LEU A 134 1.78 -16.31 10.08
CA LEU A 134 1.13 -15.00 9.98
C LEU A 134 1.41 -14.12 11.21
N ASP A 135 1.42 -14.71 12.41
CA ASP A 135 1.72 -13.98 13.65
C ASP A 135 3.15 -13.42 13.69
N LYS A 136 4.07 -14.01 12.92
CA LYS A 136 5.44 -13.50 12.75
C LYS A 136 5.54 -12.45 11.64
N ASP A 137 4.70 -12.56 10.62
CA ASP A 137 4.79 -11.79 9.38
C ASP A 137 4.02 -10.47 9.43
N LEU A 138 2.86 -10.46 10.08
CA LEU A 138 2.05 -9.24 10.23
C LEU A 138 2.80 -8.12 10.95
N PRO A 139 3.45 -8.33 12.11
CA PRO A 139 4.15 -7.25 12.83
C PRO A 139 5.38 -6.71 12.10
N ARG A 140 5.87 -7.40 11.07
CA ARG A 140 7.00 -6.95 10.22
C ARG A 140 6.58 -6.38 8.87
N THR A 141 5.29 -6.42 8.54
CA THR A 141 4.76 -5.92 7.27
C THR A 141 4.67 -4.39 7.31
N PHE A 142 5.55 -3.73 6.55
CA PHE A 142 5.62 -2.26 6.40
C PHE A 142 5.56 -1.48 7.73
N ARG A 143 6.45 -1.82 8.68
CA ARG A 143 6.49 -1.23 10.03
C ARG A 143 6.45 0.30 10.05
N GLU A 144 7.15 0.95 9.14
CA GLU A 144 7.25 2.42 9.06
C GLU A 144 5.93 3.10 8.72
N LEU A 145 5.00 2.40 8.05
CA LEU A 145 3.72 2.98 7.63
C LEU A 145 2.67 2.99 8.75
N GLY A 146 2.85 2.18 9.79
CA GLY A 146 1.94 2.18 10.93
C GLY A 146 0.55 1.58 10.69
N PHE A 147 0.28 0.95 9.54
CA PHE A 147 -1.09 0.50 9.21
C PHE A 147 -1.41 -0.93 9.65
N PHE A 148 -0.41 -1.81 9.60
CA PHE A 148 -0.57 -3.27 9.74
C PHE A 148 0.04 -3.84 11.03
N HIS A 149 0.55 -2.97 11.92
CA HIS A 149 1.03 -3.42 13.23
C HIS A 149 -0.14 -3.88 14.10
N GLN A 150 0.19 -4.52 15.22
CA GLN A 150 -0.81 -4.92 16.22
C GLN A 150 -1.60 -3.71 16.73
N GLY A 151 -2.92 -3.75 16.64
CA GLY A 151 -3.83 -2.64 16.91
C GLY A 151 -3.93 -1.58 15.81
N GLY A 152 -3.31 -1.81 14.64
CA GLY A 152 -3.33 -0.90 13.50
C GLY A 152 -4.68 -0.92 12.76
N PRO A 153 -5.02 0.14 12.02
CA PRO A 153 -6.34 0.29 11.38
C PRO A 153 -6.65 -0.78 10.31
N LEU A 154 -5.62 -1.38 9.70
CA LEU A 154 -5.75 -2.36 8.63
C LEU A 154 -5.24 -3.76 9.01
N GLU A 155 -4.83 -3.96 10.26
CA GLU A 155 -4.31 -5.25 10.72
C GLU A 155 -5.34 -6.36 10.53
N ALA A 156 -6.56 -6.17 11.06
CA ALA A 156 -7.62 -7.18 10.99
C ALA A 156 -8.01 -7.51 9.54
N GLN A 157 -8.06 -6.50 8.66
CA GLN A 157 -8.40 -6.70 7.25
C GLN A 157 -7.30 -7.47 6.51
N LEU A 158 -6.03 -7.16 6.77
CA LEU A 158 -4.92 -7.89 6.17
C LEU A 158 -4.92 -9.35 6.64
N ARG A 159 -5.11 -9.57 7.95
CA ARG A 159 -5.21 -10.91 8.52
C ARG A 159 -6.38 -11.70 7.92
N ASP A 160 -7.57 -11.10 7.85
CA ASP A 160 -8.76 -11.74 7.25
C ASP A 160 -8.50 -12.17 5.79
N VAL A 161 -7.81 -11.33 4.99
CA VAL A 161 -7.47 -11.66 3.60
C VAL A 161 -6.46 -12.81 3.53
N LEU A 162 -5.45 -12.82 4.41
CA LEU A 162 -4.42 -13.87 4.43
C LEU A 162 -4.94 -15.20 4.96
N GLU A 163 -5.86 -15.16 5.93
CA GLU A 163 -6.46 -16.36 6.51
C GLU A 163 -7.53 -16.96 5.56
N ALA A 164 -8.22 -16.14 4.77
CA ALA A 164 -9.25 -16.59 3.83
C ALA A 164 -8.70 -17.09 2.47
N TYR A 165 -7.42 -16.88 2.19
CA TYR A 165 -6.74 -17.26 0.93
C TYR A 165 -6.16 -18.67 1.02
#